data_AF-A0A392MER6-F1
#
_entry.id   AF-A0A392MER6-F1
#
_cell.length_a   1.000
_cell.length_b   1.000
_cell.length_c   1.000
_cell.angle_alpha   90.00
_cell.angle_beta   90.00
_cell.angle_gamma   90.00
#
_symmetry.space_group_name_H-M   'P 1'
#
loop_
_entity.id
_entity.type
_entity.pdbx_description
1 polymer ?
#
loop_
_entity_poly.entity_id
_entity_poly.type
_entity_poly.pdbx_seq_one_letter_code
_entity_poly.pdbx_strand_id
1 'polypeptide(L)'
;IWPESPSFRDEGIGKIPSKWKGVCMEGHDFKKFNCNRKLIGARYYGKKDPKGSPRDFNGHGSHTASTAAGVIVNNASYYGLAKGIARGGSPSARIAAYKACTEKGCSGGTLLKAIDDAIKDGVDIISISIGFSSEFLSEYLSDP
;
A
#
# COMPACT_ATOMS: atom_id res chain seq x y z
N ILE A 1 3.12 -4.15 0.38
CA ILE A 1 1.99 -4.80 1.08
C ILE A 1 2.24 -6.31 1.17
N TRP A 2 1.70 -7.01 2.17
CA TRP A 2 1.75 -8.47 2.29
C TRP A 2 0.43 -9.08 1.79
N PRO A 3 0.34 -9.46 0.49
CA PRO A 3 -0.93 -9.78 -0.16
C PRO A 3 -1.64 -11.01 0.42
N GLU A 4 -0.92 -11.96 1.01
CA GLU A 4 -1.48 -13.18 1.60
C GLU A 4 -2.16 -12.95 2.97
N SER A 5 -2.12 -11.72 3.51
CA SER A 5 -2.80 -11.41 4.76
C SER A 5 -4.32 -11.62 4.63
N PRO A 6 -4.97 -12.23 5.64
CA PRO A 6 -6.44 -12.37 5.66
C PRO A 6 -7.20 -11.05 5.45
N SER A 7 -6.61 -9.92 5.83
CA SER A 7 -7.19 -8.58 5.67
C SER A 7 -7.31 -8.13 4.21
N PHE A 8 -6.67 -8.82 3.26
CA PHE A 8 -6.66 -8.46 1.84
C PHE A 8 -7.27 -9.53 0.92
N ARG A 9 -8.01 -10.48 1.49
CA ARG A 9 -8.83 -11.39 0.69
C ARG A 9 -9.97 -10.66 0.00
N ASP A 10 -10.49 -11.26 -1.06
CA ASP A 10 -11.44 -10.61 -1.97
C ASP A 10 -12.81 -11.29 -2.04
N GLU A 11 -13.12 -12.17 -1.08
CA GLU A 11 -14.43 -12.78 -0.95
C GLU A 11 -15.50 -11.69 -0.77
N GLY A 12 -16.58 -11.76 -1.56
CA GLY A 12 -17.65 -10.77 -1.54
C GLY A 12 -17.31 -9.41 -2.16
N ILE A 13 -16.07 -9.18 -2.64
CA ILE A 13 -15.70 -7.96 -3.36
C ILE A 13 -16.07 -8.12 -4.84
N GLY A 14 -16.85 -7.17 -5.36
CA GLY A 14 -17.27 -7.15 -6.77
C GLY A 14 -16.13 -6.92 -7.76
N LYS A 15 -16.44 -6.96 -9.06
CA LYS A 15 -15.48 -6.74 -10.16
C LYS A 15 -14.67 -5.46 -9.97
N ILE A 16 -13.43 -5.44 -10.44
CA ILE A 16 -12.59 -4.23 -10.44
C ILE A 16 -13.28 -3.15 -11.30
N PRO A 17 -13.36 -1.88 -10.86
CA PRO A 17 -14.04 -0.84 -11.63
C PRO A 17 -13.34 -0.59 -12.96
N SER A 18 -14.12 -0.36 -14.01
CA SER A 18 -13.58 -0.05 -15.35
C SER A 18 -12.76 1.25 -15.38
N LYS A 19 -12.98 2.17 -14.43
CA LYS A 19 -12.18 3.40 -14.28
C LYS A 19 -10.75 3.15 -13.80
N TRP A 20 -10.47 1.99 -13.21
CA TRP A 20 -9.17 1.67 -12.64
C TRP A 20 -8.13 1.46 -13.75
N LYS A 21 -7.02 2.20 -13.68
CA LYS A 21 -5.94 2.16 -14.69
C LYS A 21 -4.61 1.65 -14.14
N GLY A 22 -4.55 1.35 -12.84
CA GLY A 22 -3.34 0.86 -12.21
C GLY A 22 -2.96 -0.56 -12.61
N VAL A 23 -1.74 -0.93 -12.23
CA VAL A 23 -1.14 -2.21 -12.59
C VAL A 23 -0.75 -3.00 -11.35
N CYS A 24 -0.59 -4.32 -11.52
CA CYS A 24 0.08 -5.18 -10.56
C CYS A 24 1.50 -5.47 -11.07
N MET A 25 2.49 -4.71 -10.57
CA MET A 25 3.88 -4.90 -10.94
C MET A 25 4.40 -6.21 -10.38
N GLU A 26 5.13 -6.96 -11.20
CA GLU A 26 5.87 -8.13 -10.77
C GLU A 26 7.25 -7.73 -10.25
N GLY A 27 7.77 -8.53 -9.33
CA GLY A 27 9.11 -8.35 -8.77
C GLY A 27 9.51 -9.57 -7.96
N HIS A 28 10.53 -9.40 -7.13
CA HIS A 28 10.96 -10.45 -6.21
C HIS A 28 9.83 -10.88 -5.26
N ASP A 29 9.50 -12.17 -5.28
CA ASP A 29 8.44 -12.77 -4.46
C ASP A 29 7.06 -12.09 -4.61
N PHE A 30 6.80 -11.48 -5.77
CA PHE A 30 5.53 -10.81 -6.05
C PHE A 30 5.19 -10.95 -7.54
N LYS A 31 4.04 -11.54 -7.83
CA LYS A 31 3.55 -11.87 -9.17
C LYS A 31 2.19 -11.21 -9.40
N LYS A 32 1.73 -11.18 -10.66
CA LYS A 32 0.43 -10.57 -10.99
C LYS A 32 -0.74 -11.14 -10.19
N PHE A 33 -0.71 -12.45 -9.90
CA PHE A 33 -1.77 -13.13 -9.14
C PHE A 33 -1.83 -12.72 -7.66
N ASN A 34 -0.82 -12.01 -7.14
CA ASN A 34 -0.88 -11.45 -5.79
C ASN A 34 -1.85 -10.26 -5.69
N CYS A 35 -2.19 -9.63 -6.81
CA CYS A 35 -3.34 -8.73 -6.86
C CYS A 35 -4.62 -9.52 -7.12
N ASN A 36 -5.71 -9.04 -6.54
CA ASN A 36 -7.03 -9.66 -6.60
C ASN A 36 -8.12 -8.55 -6.65
N ARG A 37 -9.39 -8.85 -6.38
CA ARG A 37 -10.45 -7.80 -6.41
C ARG A 37 -10.36 -6.83 -5.22
N LYS A 38 -9.62 -7.17 -4.16
CA LYS A 38 -9.37 -6.33 -2.98
C LYS A 38 -8.11 -5.48 -3.12
N LEU A 39 -6.96 -6.09 -3.35
CA LEU A 39 -5.70 -5.46 -3.73
C LEU A 39 -5.64 -5.37 -5.26
N ILE A 40 -6.12 -4.27 -5.83
CA ILE A 40 -6.31 -4.12 -7.29
C ILE A 40 -5.08 -3.58 -8.03
N GLY A 41 -4.10 -3.08 -7.29
CA GLY A 41 -2.86 -2.57 -7.86
C GLY A 41 -1.73 -2.58 -6.86
N ALA A 42 -0.53 -2.76 -7.38
CA ALA A 42 0.68 -2.82 -6.59
C ALA A 42 1.85 -2.30 -7.42
N ARG A 43 2.44 -1.19 -7.00
CA ARG A 43 3.64 -0.59 -7.60
C ARG A 43 4.73 -0.50 -6.55
N TYR A 44 5.97 -0.46 -7.01
CA TYR A 44 7.12 -0.19 -6.16
C TYR A 44 8.09 0.71 -6.91
N TYR A 45 8.86 1.47 -6.13
CA TYR A 45 9.76 2.47 -6.67
C TYR A 45 11.13 2.32 -6.01
N GLY A 46 12.12 2.01 -6.83
CA GLY A 46 13.49 1.76 -6.38
C GLY A 46 14.30 1.26 -7.57
N LYS A 47 15.13 2.12 -8.16
CA LYS A 47 15.96 1.72 -9.30
C LYS A 47 17.03 0.74 -8.82
N LYS A 48 17.18 -0.38 -9.53
CA LYS A 48 18.30 -1.34 -9.40
C LYS A 48 18.34 -2.20 -8.13
N ASP A 49 17.23 -2.41 -7.43
CA ASP A 49 17.18 -3.46 -6.40
C ASP A 49 16.77 -4.80 -7.04
N PRO A 50 17.65 -5.83 -7.07
CA PRO A 50 17.29 -7.17 -7.55
C PRO A 50 16.14 -7.80 -6.74
N LYS A 51 15.95 -7.35 -5.50
CA LYS A 51 14.84 -7.75 -4.62
C LYS A 51 13.69 -6.75 -4.61
N GLY A 52 13.70 -5.79 -5.55
CA GLY A 52 12.65 -4.80 -5.68
C GLY A 52 11.31 -5.44 -6.02
N SER A 53 10.29 -5.19 -5.18
CA SER A 53 8.92 -5.60 -5.44
C SER A 53 7.93 -4.81 -4.57
N PRO A 54 6.62 -4.86 -4.87
CA PRO A 54 5.59 -4.29 -4.01
C PRO A 54 5.43 -4.99 -2.67
N ARG A 55 6.08 -6.14 -2.45
CA ARG A 55 5.99 -6.89 -1.19
C ARG A 55 6.51 -6.06 -0.03
N ASP A 56 5.77 -6.11 1.07
CA ASP A 56 6.16 -5.48 2.33
C ASP A 56 6.94 -6.45 3.19
N PHE A 57 8.22 -6.17 3.41
CA PHE A 57 9.10 -6.93 4.30
C PHE A 57 9.27 -6.27 5.68
N ASN A 58 8.70 -5.08 5.88
CA ASN A 58 8.79 -4.33 7.12
C ASN A 58 7.52 -4.49 7.99
N GLY A 59 6.35 -4.52 7.36
CA GLY A 59 5.04 -4.68 7.99
C GLY A 59 4.26 -3.37 8.11
N HIS A 60 4.92 -2.21 8.14
CA HIS A 60 4.26 -0.91 8.31
C HIS A 60 3.18 -0.64 7.26
N GLY A 61 3.48 -0.89 5.98
CA GLY A 61 2.53 -0.67 4.88
C GLY A 61 1.34 -1.62 4.92
N SER A 62 1.55 -2.87 5.35
CA SER A 62 0.47 -3.84 5.51
C SER A 62 -0.43 -3.50 6.69
N HIS A 63 0.17 -3.06 7.80
CA HIS A 63 -0.57 -2.61 8.98
C HIS A 63 -1.47 -1.41 8.63
N THR A 64 -0.91 -0.34 8.07
CA THR A 64 -1.67 0.87 7.70
C THR A 64 -2.75 0.59 6.65
N ALA A 65 -2.45 -0.20 5.62
CA ALA A 65 -3.45 -0.59 4.61
C ALA A 65 -4.61 -1.38 5.23
N SER A 66 -4.33 -2.28 6.18
CA SER A 66 -5.36 -3.07 6.86
C SER A 66 -6.21 -2.23 7.81
N THR A 67 -5.63 -1.22 8.47
CA THR A 67 -6.39 -0.27 9.30
C THR A 67 -7.30 0.63 8.47
N ALA A 68 -6.85 1.06 7.28
CA ALA A 68 -7.68 1.89 6.41
C ALA A 68 -8.81 1.08 5.76
N ALA A 69 -8.48 -0.08 5.19
CA ALA A 69 -9.39 -0.81 4.32
C ALA A 69 -9.27 -2.33 4.42
N GLY A 70 -8.80 -2.92 5.53
CA GLY A 70 -8.82 -4.37 5.69
C GLY A 70 -10.26 -4.94 5.67
N VAL A 71 -10.45 -6.12 5.06
CA VAL A 71 -11.72 -6.86 5.19
C VAL A 71 -11.91 -7.35 6.63
N ILE A 72 -13.10 -7.88 6.91
CA ILE A 72 -13.43 -8.46 8.22
C ILE A 72 -12.61 -9.74 8.42
N VAL A 73 -11.83 -9.79 9.50
CA VAL A 73 -11.07 -10.96 9.94
C VAL A 73 -11.52 -11.33 11.34
N ASN A 74 -12.21 -12.46 11.45
CA ASN A 74 -12.65 -13.01 12.72
C ASN A 74 -11.49 -13.60 13.51
N ASN A 75 -11.59 -13.58 14.84
CA ASN A 75 -10.62 -14.17 15.77
C ASN A 75 -9.19 -13.63 15.58
N ALA A 76 -9.05 -12.38 15.15
CA ALA A 76 -7.76 -11.70 15.11
C ALA A 76 -7.28 -11.42 16.54
N SER A 77 -5.99 -11.62 16.80
CA SER A 77 -5.35 -11.29 18.08
C SER A 77 -3.84 -11.16 17.89
N TYR A 78 -3.17 -10.48 18.83
CA TYR A 78 -1.71 -10.47 18.95
C TYR A 78 -1.31 -11.29 20.17
N TYR A 79 -0.90 -12.55 19.98
CA TYR A 79 -0.62 -13.49 21.06
C TYR A 79 -1.75 -13.57 22.12
N GLY A 80 -3.01 -13.49 21.69
CA GLY A 80 -4.20 -13.49 22.56
C GLY A 80 -4.64 -12.10 23.03
N LEU A 81 -3.81 -11.06 22.90
CA LEU A 81 -4.20 -9.69 23.18
C LEU A 81 -5.11 -9.13 22.10
N ALA A 82 -6.03 -8.24 22.51
CA ALA A 82 -7.01 -7.60 21.64
C ALA A 82 -7.82 -8.59 20.78
N LYS A 83 -8.15 -9.76 21.35
CA LYS A 83 -8.92 -10.79 20.65
C LYS A 83 -10.27 -10.24 20.19
N GLY A 84 -10.55 -10.33 18.90
CA GLY A 84 -11.82 -9.87 18.35
C GLY A 84 -11.89 -9.94 16.84
N ILE A 85 -12.64 -9.00 16.27
CA ILE A 85 -12.80 -8.84 14.83
C ILE A 85 -11.93 -7.67 14.38
N ALA A 86 -10.93 -7.94 13.54
CA ALA A 86 -10.17 -6.89 12.87
C ALA A 86 -10.88 -6.48 11.58
N ARG A 87 -10.95 -5.17 11.32
CA ARG A 87 -11.44 -4.61 10.05
C ARG A 87 -10.87 -3.21 9.83
N GLY A 88 -10.80 -2.78 8.58
CA GLY A 88 -10.47 -1.41 8.26
C GLY A 88 -11.64 -0.44 8.50
N GLY A 89 -11.37 0.86 8.43
CA GLY A 89 -12.40 1.90 8.43
C GLY A 89 -13.41 1.75 7.28
N SER A 90 -12.94 1.32 6.09
CA SER A 90 -13.78 0.99 4.94
C SER A 90 -13.47 -0.42 4.39
N PRO A 91 -14.09 -1.49 4.95
CA PRO A 91 -13.79 -2.87 4.55
C PRO A 91 -14.13 -3.20 3.08
N SER A 92 -15.06 -2.46 2.46
CA SER A 92 -15.46 -2.64 1.06
C SER A 92 -14.58 -1.85 0.07
N ALA A 93 -13.76 -0.91 0.54
CA ALA A 93 -12.85 -0.16 -0.32
C ALA A 93 -11.79 -1.07 -0.95
N ARG A 94 -11.33 -0.72 -2.15
CA ARG A 94 -10.23 -1.43 -2.81
C ARG A 94 -8.91 -0.76 -2.46
N ILE A 95 -7.84 -1.55 -2.42
CA ILE A 95 -6.50 -1.10 -2.05
C ILE A 95 -5.63 -1.09 -3.31
N ALA A 96 -4.87 -0.02 -3.48
CA ALA A 96 -3.74 0.05 -4.39
C ALA A 96 -2.49 0.42 -3.59
N ALA A 97 -1.47 -0.42 -3.62
CA ALA A 97 -0.26 -0.25 -2.83
C ALA A 97 0.86 0.39 -3.66
N TYR A 98 1.39 1.52 -3.20
CA TYR A 98 2.51 2.22 -3.84
C TYR A 98 3.70 2.23 -2.89
N LYS A 99 4.62 1.27 -3.04
CA LYS A 99 5.79 1.15 -2.17
C LYS A 99 6.86 2.17 -2.57
N ALA A 100 6.81 3.34 -1.94
CA ALA A 100 7.76 4.45 -2.15
C ALA A 100 8.93 4.46 -1.15
N CYS A 101 8.92 3.56 -0.15
CA CYS A 101 9.95 3.44 0.87
C CYS A 101 10.76 2.15 0.68
N THR A 102 12.04 2.25 1.01
CA THR A 102 12.97 1.13 1.14
C THR A 102 13.48 1.07 2.58
N GLU A 103 14.29 0.08 2.93
CA GLU A 103 14.99 0.03 4.22
C GLU A 103 15.89 1.26 4.44
N LYS A 104 16.34 1.90 3.36
CA LYS A 104 17.16 3.13 3.41
C LYS A 104 16.33 4.41 3.59
N GLY A 105 15.01 4.28 3.73
CA GLY A 105 14.08 5.39 3.85
C GLY A 105 13.27 5.67 2.57
N CYS A 106 12.61 6.82 2.57
CA CYS A 106 11.63 7.21 1.56
C CYS A 106 12.09 8.50 0.87
N SER A 107 12.62 8.41 -0.34
CA SER A 107 13.05 9.61 -1.08
C SER A 107 11.83 10.48 -1.46
N GLY A 108 11.92 11.79 -1.27
CA GLY A 108 10.85 12.73 -1.65
C GLY A 108 10.46 12.63 -3.12
N GLY A 109 11.43 12.56 -4.05
CA GLY A 109 11.13 12.37 -5.47
C GLY A 109 10.45 11.02 -5.79
N THR A 110 10.77 9.99 -5.02
CA THR A 110 10.13 8.67 -5.14
C THR A 110 8.69 8.71 -4.63
N LEU A 111 8.45 9.41 -3.52
CA LEU A 111 7.12 9.64 -2.97
C LEU A 111 6.25 10.46 -3.93
N LEU A 112 6.78 11.54 -4.51
CA LEU A 112 6.08 12.34 -5.52
C LEU A 112 5.74 11.52 -6.77
N LYS A 113 6.65 10.66 -7.25
CA LYS A 113 6.36 9.76 -8.37
C LYS A 113 5.25 8.75 -8.06
N ALA A 114 5.21 8.24 -6.84
CA ALA A 114 4.16 7.34 -6.38
C ALA A 114 2.80 8.04 -6.31
N ILE A 115 2.75 9.29 -5.83
CA ILE A 115 1.54 10.11 -5.81
C ILE A 115 1.06 10.40 -7.24
N ASP A 116 1.95 10.79 -8.14
CA ASP A 116 1.64 11.04 -9.56
C ASP A 116 1.03 9.80 -10.24
N ASP A 117 1.60 8.61 -10.04
CA ASP A 117 1.01 7.37 -10.57
C ASP A 117 -0.33 7.04 -9.91
N ALA A 118 -0.48 7.26 -8.60
CA ALA A 118 -1.74 7.01 -7.91
C ALA A 118 -2.89 7.85 -8.50
N ILE A 119 -2.62 9.14 -8.75
CA ILE A 119 -3.58 10.05 -9.40
C ILE A 119 -3.91 9.55 -10.82
N LYS A 120 -2.90 9.20 -11.63
CA LYS A 120 -3.09 8.68 -13.00
C LYS A 120 -3.86 7.36 -13.05
N ASP A 121 -3.63 6.50 -12.06
CA ASP A 121 -4.30 5.20 -11.92
C ASP A 121 -5.79 5.34 -11.53
N GLY A 122 -6.17 6.51 -11.03
CA GLY A 122 -7.55 6.84 -10.66
C GLY A 122 -7.93 6.43 -9.24
N VAL A 123 -7.00 6.55 -8.28
CA VAL A 123 -7.33 6.37 -6.85
C VAL A 123 -8.29 7.47 -6.38
N ASP A 124 -9.20 7.11 -5.46
CA ASP A 124 -10.19 8.05 -4.91
C ASP A 124 -9.66 8.81 -3.67
N ILE A 125 -8.83 8.15 -2.85
CA ILE A 125 -8.21 8.72 -1.63
C ILE A 125 -6.78 8.17 -1.53
N ILE A 126 -5.85 9.01 -1.07
CA ILE A 126 -4.47 8.63 -0.78
C ILE A 126 -4.25 8.67 0.74
N SER A 127 -3.73 7.58 1.31
CA SER A 127 -3.32 7.49 2.72
C SER A 127 -1.80 7.37 2.80
N ILE A 128 -1.13 8.39 3.36
CA ILE A 128 0.32 8.44 3.50
C ILE A 128 0.66 8.55 4.98
N SER A 129 1.25 7.50 5.54
CA SER A 129 1.78 7.47 6.92
C SER A 129 3.30 7.62 6.90
N ILE A 130 3.77 8.65 6.23
CA ILE A 130 5.19 8.99 6.07
C ILE A 130 5.30 10.50 6.31
N GLY A 131 6.30 10.92 7.07
CA GLY A 131 6.63 12.32 7.28
C GLY A 131 8.13 12.49 7.44
N PHE A 132 8.61 13.72 7.26
CA PHE A 132 9.97 14.13 7.57
C PHE A 132 9.93 15.14 8.72
N SER A 133 10.92 15.08 9.62
CA SER A 133 11.07 16.13 10.65
C SER A 133 11.42 17.46 9.98
N SER A 134 10.78 18.54 10.45
CA SER A 134 11.04 19.92 10.03
C SER A 134 12.48 20.36 10.29
N GLU A 135 13.20 19.69 11.19
CA GLU A 135 14.61 19.99 11.51
C GLU A 135 15.56 19.62 10.35
N PHE A 136 15.15 18.73 9.44
CA PHE A 136 15.93 18.29 8.29
C PHE A 136 15.39 18.80 6.95
N LEU A 137 14.43 19.74 6.98
CA LEU A 137 13.97 20.42 5.78
C LEU A 137 15.00 21.49 5.40
N SER A 138 15.69 21.30 4.26
CA SER A 138 16.15 22.46 3.50
C SER A 138 14.89 23.23 3.13
N GLU A 139 14.82 24.50 3.52
CA GLU A 139 13.69 25.37 3.20
C GLU A 139 13.34 25.26 1.71
N TYR A 140 12.22 24.62 1.39
CA TYR A 140 11.53 24.78 0.11
C TYR A 140 10.80 26.15 0.08
N LEU A 141 11.35 27.18 0.74
CA LEU A 141 10.79 28.54 0.75
C LEU A 141 11.16 29.34 -0.49
N SER A 142 12.03 28.79 -1.35
CA SER A 142 12.38 29.36 -2.64
C SER A 142 12.14 28.32 -3.73
N ASP A 143 10.93 28.37 -4.29
CA ASP A 143 10.68 27.90 -5.66
C ASP A 143 11.47 28.83 -6.61
N PRO A 144 12.32 28.32 -7.53
CA PRO A 144 13.05 29.16 -8.49
C PRO A 144 12.16 29.98 -9.43
#